data_AF-E9SG25-F1
#
_entry.id   AF-E9SG25-F1
#
_cell.length_a   1.000
_cell.length_b   1.000
_cell.length_c   1.000
_cell.angle_alpha   90.00
_cell.angle_beta   90.00
_cell.angle_gamma   90.00
#
_symmetry.space_group_name_H-M   'P 1'
#
loop_
_entity.id
_entity.type
_entity.pdbx_description
1 polymer ?
#
loop_
_entity_poly.entity_id
_entity_poly.type
_entity_poly.pdbx_seq_one_letter_code
_entity_poly.pdbx_strand_id
1 'polypeptide(L)'
;MLTVFAALSQLKREQLKQRQREGIEIAKAQGKYTGRKPIPTDWTRFGQLYGELKSKNISGRDFMRRMDMSANTFYRRVREYEIRHGIIEQTSA
;
A
#
# COMPACT_ATOMS: atom_id res chain seq x y z
N MET A 1 24.96 9.76 42.00
CA MET A 1 23.69 10.47 41.68
C MET A 1 23.26 10.31 40.22
N LEU A 2 24.15 10.31 39.22
CA LEU A 2 23.78 10.15 37.79
C LEU A 2 23.09 8.82 37.45
N THR A 3 23.43 7.74 38.15
CA THR A 3 22.89 6.39 37.94
C THR A 3 21.40 6.26 38.27
N VAL A 4 20.94 6.95 39.32
CA VAL A 4 19.53 6.97 39.72
C VAL A 4 18.68 7.70 38.68
N PHE A 5 19.16 8.84 38.17
CA PHE A 5 18.47 9.59 37.12
C PHE A 5 18.43 8.82 35.79
N ALA A 6 19.52 8.12 35.44
CA ALA A 6 19.56 7.25 34.28
C ALA A 6 18.52 6.13 34.36
N ALA A 7 18.48 5.40 35.48
CA ALA A 7 17.49 4.33 35.71
C ALA A 7 16.05 4.86 35.65
N LEU A 8 15.80 6.02 36.23
CA LEU A 8 14.47 6.65 36.25
C LEU A 8 14.05 7.13 34.85
N SER A 9 14.99 7.60 34.02
CA SER A 9 14.72 7.94 32.62
C SER A 9 14.36 6.72 31.77
N GLN A 10 15.02 5.58 32.04
CA GLN A 10 14.78 4.33 31.35
C GLN A 10 13.41 3.74 31.71
N LEU A 11 13.06 3.75 33.00
CA LEU A 11 11.74 3.35 33.48
C LEU A 11 10.61 4.18 32.83
N LYS A 12 10.77 5.51 32.74
CA LYS A 12 9.80 6.37 32.07
C LYS A 12 9.64 6.02 30.58
N ARG A 13 10.74 5.70 29.90
CA ARG A 13 10.71 5.28 28.49
C ARG A 13 9.96 3.97 28.31
N GLU A 14 10.13 3.02 29.22
CA GLU A 14 9.43 1.74 29.22
C GLU A 14 7.93 1.93 29.47
N GLN A 15 7.56 2.74 30.47
CA GLN A 15 6.16 3.08 30.76
C GLN A 15 5.47 3.76 29.57
N LEU A 16 6.14 4.68 28.88
CA LEU A 16 5.59 5.34 27.70
C LEU A 16 5.33 4.36 26.56
N LYS A 17 6.28 3.46 26.30
CA LYS A 17 6.12 2.40 25.29
C LYS A 17 4.99 1.44 25.63
N GLN A 18 4.83 1.11 26.91
CA GLN A 18 3.75 0.24 27.37
C GLN A 18 2.38 0.85 27.09
N ARG A 19 2.17 2.11 27.48
CA ARG A 19 0.93 2.84 27.18
C ARG A 19 0.69 3.03 25.68
N GLN A 20 1.76 3.27 24.92
CA GLN A 20 1.66 3.34 23.46
C GLN A 20 1.18 2.02 22.86
N ARG A 21 1.69 0.87 23.35
CA ARG A 21 1.25 -0.45 22.91
C ARG A 21 -0.22 -0.69 23.22
N GLU A 22 -0.65 -0.41 24.44
CA GLU A 22 -2.05 -0.51 24.87
C GLU A 22 -2.96 0.35 23.97
N GLY A 23 -2.56 1.60 23.69
CA GLY A 23 -3.28 2.47 22.78
C GLY A 23 -3.35 1.95 21.34
N ILE A 24 -2.25 1.37 20.83
CA ILE A 24 -2.20 0.72 19.51
C ILE A 24 -3.15 -0.47 19.46
N GLU A 25 -3.16 -1.33 20.49
CA GLU A 25 -4.04 -2.50 20.55
C GLU A 25 -5.51 -2.12 20.55
N ILE A 26 -5.91 -1.12 21.35
CA ILE A 26 -7.27 -0.58 21.35
C ILE A 26 -7.64 -0.05 19.96
N ALA A 27 -6.76 0.74 19.33
CA ALA A 27 -7.04 1.29 18.01
C ALA A 27 -7.04 0.23 16.89
N LYS A 28 -6.27 -0.86 17.02
CA LYS A 28 -6.34 -2.04 16.14
C LYS A 28 -7.66 -2.78 16.31
N ALA A 29 -8.11 -3.01 17.54
CA ALA A 29 -9.40 -3.63 17.83
C ALA A 29 -10.57 -2.78 17.28
N GLN A 30 -10.43 -1.46 17.30
CA GLN A 30 -11.39 -0.52 16.69
C GLN A 30 -11.26 -0.42 15.15
N GLY A 31 -10.37 -1.17 14.51
CA GLY A 31 -10.19 -1.16 13.05
C GLY A 31 -9.59 0.12 12.47
N LYS A 32 -9.00 1.00 13.29
CA LYS A 32 -8.45 2.30 12.83
C LYS A 32 -7.21 2.16 11.95
N TYR A 33 -6.50 1.03 12.05
CA TYR A 33 -5.29 0.77 11.26
C TYR A 33 -5.66 0.15 9.91
N THR A 34 -5.91 1.00 8.92
CA THR A 34 -6.16 0.58 7.52
C THR A 34 -4.88 0.53 6.68
N GLY A 35 -3.71 0.60 7.31
CA GLY A 35 -2.41 0.65 6.63
C GLY A 35 -2.17 1.98 5.88
N ARG A 36 -1.26 1.95 4.90
CA ARG A 36 -0.99 3.11 4.05
C ARG A 36 -2.21 3.40 3.18
N LYS A 37 -2.65 4.67 3.14
CA LYS A 37 -3.72 5.10 2.23
C LYS A 37 -3.37 4.71 0.79
N PRO A 38 -4.26 4.02 0.06
CA PRO A 38 -4.03 3.70 -1.34
C PRO A 38 -3.76 4.97 -2.17
N ILE A 39 -2.82 4.87 -3.11
CA ILE A 39 -2.56 5.96 -4.05
C ILE A 39 -3.77 6.05 -5.00
N PRO A 40 -4.42 7.22 -5.14
CA PRO A 40 -5.51 7.38 -6.08
C PRO A 40 -5.01 7.08 -7.49
N THR A 41 -5.77 6.29 -8.24
CA THR A 41 -5.44 5.91 -9.62
C THR A 41 -6.60 6.31 -10.50
N ASP A 42 -6.32 7.04 -11.57
CA ASP A 42 -7.31 7.42 -12.57
C ASP A 42 -7.70 6.20 -13.40
N TRP A 43 -8.83 5.59 -13.06
CA TRP A 43 -9.34 4.38 -13.70
C TRP A 43 -9.87 4.64 -15.12
N THR A 44 -10.27 5.86 -15.44
CA THR A 44 -10.72 6.24 -16.78
C THR A 44 -9.54 6.19 -17.75
N ARG A 45 -8.44 6.86 -17.39
CA ARG A 45 -7.20 6.83 -18.18
C ARG A 45 -6.56 5.45 -18.20
N PHE A 46 -6.64 4.72 -17.08
CA PHE A 46 -6.15 3.35 -17.00
C PHE A 46 -6.86 2.42 -17.99
N GLY A 47 -8.18 2.49 -18.09
CA GLY A 47 -8.96 1.66 -19.01
C GLY A 47 -8.67 1.93 -20.48
N GLN A 48 -8.49 3.20 -20.86
CA GLN A 48 -8.09 3.59 -22.23
C GLN A 48 -6.74 2.97 -22.60
N LEU A 49 -5.73 3.16 -21.75
CA LEU A 49 -4.40 2.59 -21.97
C LEU A 49 -4.41 1.06 -21.89
N TYR A 50 -5.30 0.45 -21.10
CA TYR A 50 -5.43 -1.01 -21.03
C TYR A 50 -5.99 -1.57 -22.35
N GLY A 51 -6.94 -0.88 -22.96
CA GLY A 51 -7.42 -1.19 -24.32
C GLY A 51 -6.28 -1.12 -25.35
N GLU A 52 -5.49 -0.04 -25.34
CA GLU A 52 -4.31 0.10 -26.20
C GLU A 52 -3.25 -0.99 -25.95
N LEU A 53 -3.09 -1.42 -24.70
CA LEU A 53 -2.17 -2.48 -24.32
C LEU A 53 -2.64 -3.84 -24.85
N LYS A 54 -3.95 -4.17 -24.73
CA LYS A 54 -4.53 -5.41 -25.26
C LYS A 54 -4.53 -5.44 -26.79
N SER A 55 -4.69 -4.30 -27.45
CA SER A 55 -4.55 -4.20 -28.91
C SER A 55 -3.09 -4.20 -29.38
N LYS A 56 -2.10 -4.32 -28.47
CA LYS A 56 -0.65 -4.26 -28.72
C LYS A 56 -0.18 -2.94 -29.36
N ASN A 57 -0.97 -1.87 -29.25
CA ASN A 57 -0.60 -0.55 -29.75
C ASN A 57 0.46 0.14 -28.87
N ILE A 58 0.52 -0.18 -27.58
CA ILE A 58 1.53 0.32 -26.65
C ILE A 58 2.21 -0.81 -25.91
N SER A 59 3.46 -0.59 -25.50
CA SER A 59 4.17 -1.52 -24.62
C SER A 59 3.79 -1.29 -23.15
N GLY A 60 3.92 -2.33 -22.31
CA GLY A 60 3.76 -2.18 -20.86
C GLY A 60 4.73 -1.15 -20.26
N ARG A 61 5.93 -0.98 -20.85
CA ARG A 61 6.87 0.08 -20.45
C ARG A 61 6.34 1.48 -20.74
N ASP A 62 5.69 1.67 -21.89
CA ASP A 62 5.10 2.96 -22.24
C ASP A 62 3.86 3.26 -21.40
N PHE A 63 3.05 2.24 -21.08
CA PHE A 63 1.95 2.36 -20.13
C PHE A 63 2.46 2.86 -18.77
N MET A 64 3.50 2.23 -18.23
CA MET A 64 4.10 2.60 -16.95
C MET A 64 4.60 4.05 -16.95
N ARG A 65 5.25 4.50 -18.03
CA ARG A 65 5.68 5.89 -18.17
C ARG A 65 4.50 6.86 -18.26
N ARG A 66 3.46 6.54 -19.06
CA ARG A 66 2.30 7.42 -19.25
C ARG A 66 1.48 7.61 -17.97
N MET A 67 1.44 6.60 -17.11
CA MET A 67 0.73 6.63 -15.84
C MET A 67 1.63 6.95 -14.63
N ASP A 68 2.91 7.26 -14.87
CA ASP A 68 3.92 7.53 -13.84
C ASP A 68 3.92 6.50 -12.70
N MET A 69 3.99 5.22 -13.06
CA MET A 69 3.92 4.12 -12.10
C MET A 69 5.10 3.17 -12.20
N SER A 70 5.53 2.66 -11.05
CA SER A 70 6.53 1.59 -10.98
C SER A 70 5.96 0.26 -11.48
N ALA A 71 6.83 -0.66 -11.91
CA ALA A 71 6.43 -1.98 -12.37
C ALA A 71 5.58 -2.75 -11.35
N ASN A 72 5.94 -2.70 -10.06
CA ASN A 72 5.18 -3.35 -9.00
C ASN A 72 3.76 -2.75 -8.86
N THR A 73 3.64 -1.44 -9.02
CA THR A 73 2.33 -0.77 -8.98
C THR A 73 1.51 -1.14 -10.21
N PHE A 74 2.15 -1.18 -11.38
CA PHE A 74 1.51 -1.57 -12.64
C PHE A 74 0.88 -2.96 -12.55
N TYR A 75 1.65 -4.00 -12.24
CA TYR A 75 1.12 -5.37 -12.19
C TYR A 75 0.03 -5.54 -11.13
N ARG A 76 0.19 -4.90 -9.95
CA ARG A 76 -0.86 -4.90 -8.92
C ARG A 76 -2.15 -4.25 -9.43
N ARG A 77 -2.07 -3.09 -10.09
CA ARG A 77 -3.23 -2.36 -10.60
C ARG A 77 -3.89 -3.05 -11.79
N VAL A 78 -3.11 -3.68 -12.68
CA VAL A 78 -3.64 -4.51 -13.77
C VAL A 78 -4.48 -5.66 -13.21
N ARG A 79 -3.94 -6.39 -12.22
CA ARG A 79 -4.69 -7.47 -11.57
C ARG A 79 -5.97 -6.97 -10.88
N GLU A 80 -5.91 -5.83 -10.18
CA GLU A 80 -7.10 -5.21 -9.57
C GLU A 80 -8.14 -4.80 -10.61
N TYR A 81 -7.69 -4.27 -11.76
CA TYR A 81 -8.56 -3.90 -12.88
C TYR A 81 -9.25 -5.14 -13.46
N GLU A 82 -8.49 -6.18 -13.74
CA GLU A 82 -9.00 -7.45 -14.29
C GLU A 82 -10.01 -8.11 -13.36
N ILE A 83 -9.74 -8.16 -12.05
CA ILE A 83 -10.69 -8.67 -11.05
C ILE A 83 -11.98 -7.84 -11.03
N ARG A 84 -11.86 -6.51 -11.07
CA ARG A 84 -13.04 -5.61 -11.04
C ARG A 84 -13.91 -5.77 -12.29
N HIS A 85 -13.30 -6.03 -13.44
CA HIS A 85 -14.00 -6.15 -14.72
C HIS A 85 -14.29 -7.60 -15.12
N GLY A 86 -14.01 -8.58 -14.25
CA GLY A 86 -14.28 -10.01 -14.52
C GLY A 86 -13.43 -10.61 -15.65
N ILE A 87 -12.33 -9.96 -16.00
CA ILE A 87 -11.38 -10.40 -17.03
C ILE A 87 -10.44 -11.39 -16.36
N ILE A 88 -10.91 -12.62 -16.12
CA ILE A 88 -10.10 -13.65 -15.48
C ILE A 88 -9.11 -14.21 -16.50
N GLU A 89 -7.99 -13.52 -16.74
CA GLU A 89 -6.83 -14.24 -17.28
C GLU A 89 -6.21 -15.04 -16.14
N GLN A 90 -6.44 -16.36 -16.18
CA GLN A 90 -5.69 -17.33 -15.40
C GLN A 90 -4.20 -17.16 -15.76
N THR A 91 -3.49 -16.31 -15.02
CA THR A 91 -2.03 -16.40 -15.01
C THR A 91 -1.69 -17.62 -14.18
N SER A 92 -1.50 -18.74 -14.88
CA SER A 92 -0.86 -19.96 -14.41
C SER A 92 0.46 -19.60 -13.70
N ALA A 93 0.63 -20.17 -12.51
CA ALA A 93 1.90 -20.23 -11.81
C ALA A 93 2.96 -20.95 -12.64
#